data_AF-A0AAW2SDJ1-F1
#
_entry.id   AF-A0AAW2SDJ1-F1
#
_cell.length_a   1.000
_cell.length_b   1.000
_cell.length_c   1.000
_cell.angle_alpha   90.00
_cell.angle_beta   90.00
_cell.angle_gamma   90.00
#
_symmetry.space_group_name_H-M   'P 1'
#
loop_
_entity.id
_entity.type
_entity.pdbx_description
1 polymer ?
#
loop_
_entity_poly.entity_id
_entity_poly.type
_entity_poly.pdbx_seq_one_letter_code
_entity_poly.pdbx_strand_id
1 'polypeptide(L)'
;MKLRRSFSQSSFIVLVLVLSSFACFTRAQEVDDEREFSYEDDSEIGPGNWGKIRAEWSECNSGRWQSPIDLLNERVEVVSHLGRLKRNYRPSNATLINRGHDMMLRWTNDAGHIHINGTLYHLRQCHWHSPSEHTINGKRFDMEAHLVHESDDKRIAVVGIMYEIGRPDSFLSMLKRDFEAIVETRDVERTVGVVNPKLVELGSRKYYRYMGSLTVPPCTQNIIWTMVKKVRTVTREQVELIRDAVHDESEMNARPIQPINERSINLYRPKDREN
;
A
#
# COMPACT_ATOMS: atom_id res chain seq x y z
N MET A 1 -25.07 81.50 -27.90
CA MET A 1 -23.78 80.84 -28.17
C MET A 1 -22.96 80.79 -26.89
N LYS A 2 -22.95 79.65 -26.19
CA LYS A 2 -21.84 79.18 -25.33
C LYS A 2 -22.13 77.75 -24.86
N LEU A 3 -21.12 76.91 -25.04
CA LEU A 3 -21.14 75.46 -25.04
C LEU A 3 -21.24 74.82 -23.65
N ARG A 4 -21.80 73.60 -23.66
CA ARG A 4 -21.71 72.53 -22.67
C ARG A 4 -20.27 72.28 -22.21
N ARG A 5 -20.10 71.91 -20.92
CA ARG A 5 -19.06 70.97 -20.49
C ARG A 5 -19.68 69.92 -19.56
N SER A 6 -19.73 68.70 -20.07
CA SER A 6 -20.11 67.47 -19.37
C SER A 6 -18.87 66.92 -18.67
N PHE A 7 -18.92 66.74 -17.35
CA PHE A 7 -17.90 66.01 -16.61
C PHE A 7 -18.23 64.51 -16.65
N SER A 8 -17.37 63.74 -17.30
CA SER A 8 -17.40 62.27 -17.30
C SER A 8 -16.56 61.77 -16.13
N GLN A 9 -17.20 61.13 -15.13
CA GLN A 9 -16.48 60.41 -14.08
C GLN A 9 -16.12 59.01 -14.59
N SER A 10 -14.84 58.77 -14.85
CA SER A 10 -14.32 57.45 -15.18
C SER A 10 -14.16 56.63 -13.90
N SER A 11 -15.00 55.60 -13.73
CA SER A 11 -14.87 54.63 -12.65
C SER A 11 -13.81 53.59 -13.01
N PHE A 12 -12.71 53.54 -12.25
CA PHE A 12 -11.72 52.48 -12.33
C PHE A 12 -12.25 51.23 -11.60
N ILE A 13 -12.55 50.17 -12.34
CA ILE A 13 -12.87 48.86 -11.79
C ILE A 13 -11.54 48.13 -11.56
N VAL A 14 -11.16 47.93 -10.30
CA VAL A 14 -10.04 47.04 -9.92
C VAL A 14 -10.54 45.60 -9.97
N LEU A 15 -10.09 44.85 -10.97
CA LEU A 15 -10.37 43.42 -11.11
C LEU A 15 -9.50 42.65 -10.12
N VAL A 16 -10.07 42.25 -8.97
CA VAL A 16 -9.41 41.35 -8.02
C VAL A 16 -9.50 39.93 -8.61
N LEU A 17 -8.39 39.44 -9.16
CA LEU A 17 -8.22 38.04 -9.53
C LEU A 17 -8.17 37.20 -8.24
N VAL A 18 -9.31 36.61 -7.88
CA VAL A 18 -9.37 35.55 -6.86
C VAL A 18 -8.77 34.30 -7.49
N LEU A 19 -7.48 34.08 -7.28
CA LEU A 19 -6.85 32.78 -7.49
C LEU A 19 -7.53 31.79 -6.53
N SER A 20 -8.50 31.02 -7.02
CA SER A 20 -8.99 29.87 -6.28
C SER A 20 -7.86 28.85 -6.24
N SER A 21 -7.10 28.85 -5.16
CA SER A 21 -6.28 27.71 -4.79
C SER A 21 -7.23 26.55 -4.51
N PHE A 22 -7.52 25.75 -5.54
CA PHE A 22 -7.96 24.38 -5.31
C PHE A 22 -6.80 23.71 -4.58
N ALA A 23 -6.85 23.69 -3.25
CA ALA A 23 -6.11 22.73 -2.46
C ALA A 23 -6.63 21.36 -2.91
N CYS A 24 -5.94 20.77 -3.88
CA CYS A 24 -6.11 19.37 -4.21
C CYS A 24 -5.72 18.61 -2.95
N PHE A 25 -6.70 18.20 -2.16
CA PHE A 25 -6.47 17.23 -1.11
C PHE A 25 -6.05 15.95 -1.84
N THR A 26 -4.74 15.73 -1.94
CA THR A 26 -4.18 14.48 -2.42
C THR A 26 -4.68 13.39 -1.50
N ARG A 27 -5.64 12.61 -1.98
CA ARG A 27 -6.14 11.45 -1.26
C ARG A 27 -4.97 10.48 -1.20
N ALA A 28 -4.49 10.17 0.01
CA ALA A 28 -3.48 9.15 0.25
C ALA A 28 -4.12 7.76 0.01
N GLN A 29 -4.41 7.44 -1.24
CA GLN A 29 -4.86 6.12 -1.64
C GLN A 29 -3.98 5.68 -2.79
N GLU A 30 -3.59 4.41 -2.78
CA GLU A 30 -3.00 3.75 -3.95
C GLU A 30 -3.91 3.96 -5.15
N VAL A 31 -3.34 4.15 -6.32
CA VAL A 31 -4.14 4.32 -7.53
C VAL A 31 -4.81 2.99 -7.88
N ASP A 32 -6.07 3.07 -8.33
CA ASP A 32 -6.93 1.90 -8.55
C ASP A 32 -6.87 1.35 -10.01
N ASP A 33 -6.40 2.14 -11.00
CA ASP A 33 -6.21 1.74 -12.42
C ASP A 33 -4.94 2.41 -12.96
N GLU A 34 -3.92 1.61 -13.27
CA GLU A 34 -2.53 2.09 -13.42
C GLU A 34 -1.88 1.61 -14.74
N ARG A 35 -2.55 1.81 -15.87
CA ARG A 35 -1.89 1.69 -17.19
C ARG A 35 -0.84 2.80 -17.46
N GLU A 36 -0.56 3.64 -16.47
CA GLU A 36 0.27 4.84 -16.61
C GLU A 36 1.68 4.70 -16.04
N PHE A 37 1.96 3.64 -15.28
CA PHE A 37 3.29 3.30 -14.80
C PHE A 37 3.62 1.84 -15.06
N SER A 38 4.91 1.49 -15.06
CA SER A 38 5.37 0.10 -15.11
C SER A 38 6.36 -0.21 -13.98
N TYR A 39 6.65 -1.49 -13.79
CA TYR A 39 7.70 -1.97 -12.88
C TYR A 39 9.03 -2.27 -13.58
N GLU A 40 9.13 -2.00 -14.89
CA GLU A 40 10.37 -2.18 -15.64
C GLU A 40 11.36 -1.05 -15.31
N ASP A 41 12.51 -1.39 -14.73
CA ASP A 41 13.48 -0.41 -14.22
C ASP A 41 13.98 0.59 -15.28
N ASP A 42 14.18 0.12 -16.52
CA ASP A 42 14.73 0.93 -17.62
C ASP A 42 13.66 1.70 -18.41
N SER A 43 12.38 1.61 -18.04
CA SER A 43 11.29 2.27 -18.72
C SER A 43 11.15 3.75 -18.34
N GLU A 44 10.70 4.59 -19.28
CA GLU A 44 10.37 6.01 -19.01
C GLU A 44 9.25 6.16 -17.97
N ILE A 45 8.40 5.14 -17.84
CA ILE A 45 7.33 5.05 -16.85
C ILE A 45 7.64 4.06 -15.71
N GLY A 46 8.91 3.64 -15.61
CA GLY A 46 9.41 2.71 -14.60
C GLY A 46 9.63 3.33 -13.21
N PRO A 47 9.94 2.51 -12.18
CA PRO A 47 10.03 2.97 -10.78
C PRO A 47 11.01 4.11 -10.52
N GLY A 48 12.10 4.19 -11.28
CA GLY A 48 13.07 5.29 -11.22
C GLY A 48 12.50 6.64 -11.68
N ASN A 49 11.39 6.63 -12.42
CA ASN A 49 10.80 7.80 -13.07
C ASN A 49 9.36 8.12 -12.63
N TRP A 50 8.72 7.30 -11.78
CA TRP A 50 7.31 7.50 -11.37
C TRP A 50 6.97 8.94 -10.95
N GLY A 51 7.82 9.60 -10.17
CA GLY A 51 7.58 10.97 -9.72
C GLY A 51 7.75 12.06 -10.77
N LYS A 52 8.17 11.69 -11.98
CA LYS A 52 8.23 12.58 -13.16
C LYS A 52 7.00 12.43 -14.07
N ILE A 53 6.22 11.37 -13.92
CA ILE A 53 5.06 11.08 -14.77
C ILE A 53 3.93 12.08 -14.47
N ARG A 54 3.64 12.30 -13.19
CA ARG A 54 2.63 13.26 -12.71
C ARG A 54 3.15 14.09 -11.54
N ALA A 55 2.66 15.33 -11.44
CA ALA A 55 3.06 16.25 -10.36
C ALA A 55 2.68 15.70 -8.98
N GLU A 56 1.52 15.04 -8.88
CA GLU A 56 0.99 14.42 -7.67
C GLU A 56 1.83 13.22 -7.21
N TRP A 57 2.66 12.64 -8.09
CA TRP A 57 3.52 11.49 -7.80
C TRP A 57 4.94 11.90 -7.41
N SER A 58 5.23 13.20 -7.35
CA SER A 58 6.57 13.73 -7.07
C SER A 58 7.24 13.17 -5.83
N GLU A 59 6.48 12.73 -4.80
CA GLU A 59 7.02 12.07 -3.62
C GLU A 59 7.73 10.74 -3.94
N CYS A 60 7.37 10.06 -5.03
CA CYS A 60 8.02 8.82 -5.45
C CYS A 60 9.54 8.98 -5.64
N ASN A 61 10.01 10.15 -6.11
CA ASN A 61 11.44 10.43 -6.29
C ASN A 61 12.01 11.42 -5.28
N SER A 62 11.19 12.34 -4.75
CA SER A 62 11.65 13.39 -3.82
C SER A 62 11.51 13.01 -2.34
N GLY A 63 10.67 12.02 -2.01
CA GLY A 63 10.43 11.58 -0.65
C GLY A 63 11.67 10.93 -0.03
N ARG A 64 11.93 11.23 1.24
CA ARG A 64 13.10 10.67 1.96
C ARG A 64 12.76 9.43 2.78
N TRP A 65 11.49 9.19 3.07
CA TRP A 65 11.02 8.05 3.86
C TRP A 65 10.20 7.07 3.01
N GLN A 66 10.72 6.78 1.82
CA GLN A 66 10.09 5.89 0.85
C GLN A 66 10.22 4.40 1.23
N SER A 67 9.22 3.61 0.87
CA SER A 67 9.15 2.15 1.00
C SER A 67 9.19 1.50 -0.39
N PRO A 68 9.62 0.24 -0.53
CA PRO A 68 10.06 -0.69 0.53
C PRO A 68 11.49 -0.42 1.02
N ILE A 69 11.90 -1.07 2.11
CA ILE A 69 13.26 -1.01 2.66
C ILE A 69 13.83 -2.38 2.99
N ASP A 70 15.16 -2.47 3.12
CA ASP A 70 15.80 -3.64 3.70
C ASP A 70 15.73 -3.61 5.23
N LEU A 71 15.15 -4.65 5.82
CA LEU A 71 15.02 -4.82 7.26
C LEU A 71 16.28 -5.50 7.83
N LEU A 72 17.33 -4.70 8.00
CA LEU A 72 18.61 -5.13 8.55
C LEU A 72 18.54 -5.42 10.04
N ASN A 73 18.68 -6.70 10.44
CA ASN A 73 18.65 -7.14 11.83
C ASN A 73 19.69 -6.41 12.71
N GLU A 74 20.80 -5.96 12.15
CA GLU A 74 21.86 -5.24 12.87
C GLU A 74 21.50 -3.79 13.21
N ARG A 75 20.56 -3.18 12.47
CA ARG A 75 20.14 -1.79 12.67
C ARG A 75 18.84 -1.63 13.47
N VAL A 76 18.15 -2.72 13.79
CA VAL A 76 16.85 -2.62 14.46
C VAL A 76 16.99 -2.46 15.97
N GLU A 77 16.20 -1.56 16.54
CA GLU A 77 16.06 -1.43 17.98
C GLU A 77 15.07 -2.50 18.48
N VAL A 78 15.53 -3.41 19.34
CA VAL A 78 14.65 -4.44 19.90
C VAL A 78 13.86 -3.87 21.07
N VAL A 79 12.54 -3.79 20.90
CA VAL A 79 11.64 -3.14 21.86
C VAL A 79 10.49 -4.05 22.30
N SER A 80 9.98 -3.83 23.50
CA SER A 80 8.80 -4.54 24.02
C SER A 80 7.60 -3.62 24.27
N HIS A 81 7.80 -2.30 24.32
CA HIS A 81 6.77 -1.33 24.66
C HIS A 81 5.70 -1.15 23.57
N LEU A 82 5.99 -1.55 22.31
CA LEU A 82 5.02 -1.50 21.20
C LEU A 82 3.78 -2.39 21.44
N GLY A 83 3.90 -3.40 22.30
CA GLY A 83 2.82 -4.34 22.57
C GLY A 83 2.56 -5.30 21.41
N ARG A 84 1.61 -6.22 21.60
CA ARG A 84 1.21 -7.16 20.55
C ARG A 84 0.35 -6.44 19.51
N LEU A 85 0.54 -6.77 18.23
CA LEU A 85 -0.40 -6.37 17.18
C LEU A 85 -1.78 -7.00 17.47
N LYS A 86 -2.73 -6.17 17.91
CA LYS A 86 -4.11 -6.58 18.19
C LYS A 86 -4.92 -6.44 16.90
N ARG A 87 -5.47 -7.56 16.42
CA ARG A 87 -6.33 -7.62 15.24
C ARG A 87 -7.75 -7.96 15.68
N ASN A 88 -8.66 -7.02 15.50
CA ASN A 88 -10.09 -7.20 15.78
C ASN A 88 -10.85 -7.31 14.45
N TYR A 89 -10.48 -8.30 13.64
CA TYR A 89 -11.11 -8.54 12.34
C TYR A 89 -12.43 -9.29 12.47
N ARG A 90 -13.30 -9.13 11.47
CA ARG A 90 -14.57 -9.86 11.36
C ARG A 90 -14.88 -10.21 9.91
N PRO A 91 -15.61 -11.31 9.66
CA PRO A 91 -16.09 -11.64 8.33
C PRO A 91 -16.88 -10.48 7.73
N SER A 92 -16.62 -10.17 6.46
CA SER A 92 -17.28 -9.09 5.73
C SER A 92 -17.28 -9.43 4.24
N ASN A 93 -18.20 -8.83 3.48
CA ASN A 93 -18.24 -9.01 2.03
C ASN A 93 -16.97 -8.44 1.40
N ALA A 94 -16.43 -9.17 0.43
CA ALA A 94 -15.24 -8.80 -0.31
C ALA A 94 -15.40 -9.01 -1.81
N THR A 95 -14.66 -8.20 -2.55
CA THR A 95 -14.54 -8.23 -4.01
C THR A 95 -13.06 -8.34 -4.34
N LEU A 96 -12.72 -9.29 -5.20
CA LEU A 96 -11.39 -9.44 -5.78
C LEU A 96 -11.31 -8.57 -7.03
N ILE A 97 -10.24 -7.79 -7.18
CA ILE A 97 -10.11 -6.74 -8.18
C ILE A 97 -8.71 -6.84 -8.77
N ASN A 98 -8.62 -6.90 -10.09
CA ASN A 98 -7.40 -6.73 -10.84
C ASN A 98 -7.21 -5.23 -11.09
N ARG A 99 -6.20 -4.61 -10.48
CA ARG A 99 -5.90 -3.17 -10.63
C ARG A 99 -4.99 -2.87 -11.82
N GLY A 100 -4.81 -3.85 -12.70
CA GLY A 100 -3.86 -3.80 -13.80
C GLY A 100 -2.45 -4.17 -13.37
N HIS A 101 -2.00 -3.76 -12.17
CA HIS A 101 -0.64 -3.92 -11.65
C HIS A 101 -0.52 -4.89 -10.46
N ASP A 102 -1.64 -5.22 -9.83
CA ASP A 102 -1.72 -6.26 -8.81
C ASP A 102 -3.16 -6.81 -8.67
N MET A 103 -3.28 -7.85 -7.86
CA MET A 103 -4.55 -8.36 -7.40
C MET A 103 -4.86 -7.84 -6.00
N MET A 104 -6.05 -7.27 -5.83
CA MET A 104 -6.52 -6.70 -4.58
C MET A 104 -7.83 -7.36 -4.14
N LEU A 105 -7.88 -7.85 -2.90
CA LEU A 105 -9.12 -8.20 -2.22
C LEU A 105 -9.59 -7.02 -1.37
N ARG A 106 -10.69 -6.38 -1.77
CA ARG A 106 -11.28 -5.23 -1.09
C ARG A 106 -12.50 -5.66 -0.27
N TRP A 107 -12.51 -5.34 1.02
CA TRP A 107 -13.71 -5.50 1.85
C TRP A 107 -14.63 -4.29 1.68
N THR A 108 -15.89 -4.54 1.31
CA THR A 108 -16.87 -3.49 1.00
C THR A 108 -17.61 -2.97 2.23
N ASN A 109 -17.66 -3.78 3.29
CA ASN A 109 -18.20 -3.41 4.60
C ASN A 109 -17.12 -3.56 5.69
N ASP A 110 -17.45 -3.23 6.94
CA ASP A 110 -16.48 -3.26 8.04
C ASP A 110 -15.91 -4.66 8.33
N ALA A 111 -14.68 -4.88 7.87
CA ALA A 111 -13.86 -6.08 8.10
C ALA A 111 -13.13 -6.08 9.46
N GLY A 112 -13.37 -5.07 10.29
CA GLY A 112 -12.70 -4.84 11.55
C GLY A 112 -11.45 -3.98 11.40
N HIS A 113 -10.58 -4.02 12.41
CA HIS A 113 -9.51 -3.04 12.55
C HIS A 113 -8.28 -3.57 13.29
N ILE A 114 -7.20 -2.80 13.22
CA ILE A 114 -6.07 -2.86 14.14
C ILE A 114 -6.03 -1.60 15.01
N HIS A 115 -5.35 -1.69 16.15
CA HIS A 115 -5.16 -0.57 17.08
C HIS A 115 -3.68 -0.28 17.24
N ILE A 116 -3.26 0.97 16.97
CA ILE A 116 -1.87 1.41 17.09
C ILE A 116 -1.88 2.75 17.84
N ASN A 117 -1.20 2.80 18.98
CA ASN A 117 -1.00 4.03 19.78
C ASN A 117 -2.28 4.85 20.01
N GLY A 118 -3.38 4.18 20.40
CA GLY A 118 -4.66 4.86 20.64
C GLY A 118 -5.52 5.07 19.39
N THR A 119 -4.98 4.92 18.18
CA THR A 119 -5.71 5.11 16.91
C THR A 119 -6.21 3.79 16.35
N LEU A 120 -7.47 3.77 15.92
CA LEU A 120 -8.07 2.65 15.18
C LEU A 120 -7.80 2.81 13.68
N TYR A 121 -7.36 1.73 13.04
CA TYR A 121 -7.18 1.66 11.59
C TYR A 121 -8.02 0.50 11.05
N HIS A 122 -9.05 0.84 10.28
CA HIS A 122 -10.00 -0.11 9.68
C HIS A 122 -9.35 -0.82 8.50
N LEU A 123 -9.45 -2.15 8.46
CA LEU A 123 -8.97 -2.92 7.32
C LEU A 123 -9.82 -2.59 6.09
N ARG A 124 -9.15 -2.22 5.00
CA ARG A 124 -9.80 -1.87 3.72
C ARG A 124 -9.56 -2.92 2.66
N GLN A 125 -8.30 -3.30 2.48
CA GLN A 125 -7.92 -4.20 1.42
C GLN A 125 -6.68 -5.03 1.77
N CYS A 126 -6.50 -6.11 1.01
CA CYS A 126 -5.30 -6.92 0.98
C CYS A 126 -4.87 -7.09 -0.48
N HIS A 127 -3.59 -6.90 -0.79
CA HIS A 127 -3.06 -7.15 -2.12
C HIS A 127 -1.70 -7.85 -2.05
N TRP A 128 -1.20 -8.30 -3.20
CA TRP A 128 -0.02 -9.16 -3.30
C TRP A 128 0.99 -8.65 -4.33
N HIS A 129 2.26 -8.71 -3.94
CA HIS A 129 3.42 -8.46 -4.78
C HIS A 129 4.24 -9.75 -4.95
N SER A 130 4.74 -9.99 -6.16
CA SER A 130 5.69 -11.05 -6.48
C SER A 130 6.79 -10.50 -7.38
N PRO A 131 8.07 -10.56 -6.97
CA PRO A 131 8.58 -11.06 -5.69
C PRO A 131 8.18 -10.16 -4.51
N SER A 132 8.68 -10.44 -3.29
CA SER A 132 8.49 -9.51 -2.17
C SER A 132 9.10 -8.14 -2.47
N GLU A 133 8.50 -7.08 -1.96
CA GLU A 133 9.02 -5.72 -2.10
C GLU A 133 10.12 -5.44 -1.08
N HIS A 134 9.84 -5.74 0.19
CA HIS A 134 10.81 -5.66 1.26
C HIS A 134 11.86 -6.76 1.12
N THR A 135 13.00 -6.54 1.79
CA THR A 135 14.00 -7.58 2.02
C THR A 135 14.31 -7.68 3.51
N ILE A 136 14.89 -8.81 3.92
CA ILE A 136 15.40 -9.00 5.28
C ILE A 136 16.86 -9.42 5.18
N ASN A 137 17.78 -8.55 5.61
CA ASN A 137 19.23 -8.72 5.44
C ASN A 137 19.61 -9.00 3.98
N GLY A 138 19.06 -8.21 3.05
CA GLY A 138 19.29 -8.36 1.62
C GLY A 138 18.60 -9.55 0.96
N LYS A 139 17.97 -10.47 1.71
CA LYS A 139 17.19 -11.57 1.12
C LYS A 139 15.84 -11.03 0.65
N ARG A 140 15.58 -11.16 -0.66
CA ARG A 140 14.24 -11.05 -1.26
C ARG A 140 13.51 -12.38 -1.16
N PHE A 141 12.19 -12.32 -1.00
CA PHE A 141 11.31 -13.46 -0.83
C PHE A 141 10.40 -13.61 -2.05
N ASP A 142 9.72 -14.73 -2.15
CA ASP A 142 9.00 -15.12 -3.37
C ASP A 142 7.69 -14.35 -3.56
N MET A 143 7.08 -13.85 -2.47
CA MET A 143 5.86 -13.03 -2.51
C MET A 143 5.72 -12.22 -1.23
N GLU A 144 4.97 -11.12 -1.28
CA GLU A 144 4.59 -10.31 -0.14
C GLU A 144 3.11 -9.92 -0.21
N ALA A 145 2.40 -10.03 0.92
CA ALA A 145 1.02 -9.55 1.02
C ALA A 145 0.96 -8.31 1.90
N HIS A 146 0.20 -7.30 1.48
CA HIS A 146 -0.04 -6.07 2.23
C HIS A 146 -1.48 -5.97 2.66
N LEU A 147 -1.73 -5.85 3.96
CA LEU A 147 -3.05 -5.55 4.51
C LEU A 147 -3.09 -4.06 4.83
N VAL A 148 -3.85 -3.31 4.05
CA VAL A 148 -3.94 -1.85 4.13
C VAL A 148 -5.10 -1.44 5.01
N HIS A 149 -4.81 -0.58 5.97
CA HIS A 149 -5.77 -0.07 6.94
C HIS A 149 -5.80 1.45 6.92
N GLU A 150 -6.98 2.02 7.12
CA GLU A 150 -7.20 3.46 7.15
C GLU A 150 -7.95 3.86 8.44
N SER A 151 -7.48 4.89 9.13
CA SER A 151 -8.18 5.50 10.27
C SER A 151 -9.24 6.51 9.81
N ASP A 152 -10.10 6.94 10.73
CA ASP A 152 -11.15 7.94 10.44
C ASP A 152 -10.57 9.29 9.96
N ASP A 153 -9.37 9.63 10.43
CA ASP A 153 -8.60 10.81 10.02
C ASP A 153 -7.66 10.56 8.82
N LYS A 154 -7.91 9.50 8.04
CA LYS A 154 -7.22 9.19 6.78
C LYS A 154 -5.73 8.90 6.89
N ARG A 155 -5.25 8.52 8.07
CA ARG A 155 -3.91 7.95 8.23
C ARG A 155 -3.92 6.48 7.84
N ILE A 156 -2.81 6.01 7.28
CA ILE A 156 -2.68 4.64 6.78
C ILE A 156 -1.71 3.85 7.63
N ALA A 157 -2.06 2.59 7.87
CA ALA A 157 -1.18 1.59 8.43
C ALA A 157 -1.21 0.31 7.58
N VAL A 158 -0.05 -0.24 7.27
CA VAL A 158 0.08 -1.46 6.47
C VAL A 158 0.68 -2.58 7.32
N VAL A 159 0.09 -3.76 7.26
CA VAL A 159 0.67 -4.98 7.82
C VAL A 159 1.17 -5.84 6.65
N GLY A 160 2.47 -6.03 6.55
CA GLY A 160 3.09 -6.83 5.50
C GLY A 160 3.46 -8.24 5.97
N ILE A 161 3.32 -9.22 5.08
CA ILE A 161 3.61 -10.63 5.31
C ILE A 161 4.47 -11.15 4.17
N MET A 162 5.67 -11.66 4.49
CA MET A 162 6.59 -12.26 3.52
C MET A 162 6.26 -13.75 3.33
N TYR A 163 6.44 -14.27 2.12
CA TYR A 163 6.26 -15.68 1.79
C TYR A 163 7.47 -16.24 1.05
N GLU A 164 7.84 -17.48 1.36
CA GLU A 164 8.76 -18.27 0.55
C GLU A 164 8.06 -19.50 -0.03
N ILE A 165 8.58 -20.04 -1.15
CA ILE A 165 7.99 -21.21 -1.79
C ILE A 165 8.03 -22.41 -0.83
N GLY A 166 6.88 -23.05 -0.62
CA GLY A 166 6.72 -24.18 0.28
C GLY A 166 5.30 -24.75 0.27
N ARG A 167 4.73 -24.96 1.46
CA ARG A 167 3.36 -25.46 1.61
C ARG A 167 2.34 -24.41 1.17
N PRO A 168 1.15 -24.83 0.68
CA PRO A 168 0.12 -23.90 0.24
C PRO A 168 -0.35 -22.98 1.37
N ASP A 169 -0.55 -21.71 1.01
CA ASP A 169 -1.24 -20.78 1.88
C ASP A 169 -2.74 -21.08 1.85
N SER A 170 -3.35 -21.25 3.02
CA SER A 170 -4.75 -21.65 3.16
C SER A 170 -5.71 -20.54 2.76
N PHE A 171 -5.32 -19.27 2.93
CA PHE A 171 -6.15 -18.13 2.54
C PHE A 171 -6.20 -18.00 1.02
N LEU A 172 -5.07 -18.13 0.34
CA LEU A 172 -5.03 -18.18 -1.13
C LEU A 172 -5.73 -19.41 -1.70
N SER A 173 -5.64 -20.56 -1.02
CA SER A 173 -6.37 -21.77 -1.43
C SER A 173 -7.89 -21.56 -1.42
N MET A 174 -8.40 -20.77 -0.48
CA MET A 174 -9.82 -20.42 -0.39
C MET A 174 -10.26 -19.53 -1.57
N LEU A 175 -9.38 -18.64 -2.03
CA LEU A 175 -9.65 -17.70 -3.13
C LEU A 175 -9.35 -18.27 -4.53
N LYS A 176 -8.81 -19.49 -4.62
CA LYS A 176 -8.30 -20.08 -5.86
C LYS A 176 -9.28 -19.97 -7.03
N ARG A 177 -10.54 -20.38 -6.82
CA ARG A 177 -11.57 -20.37 -7.87
C ARG A 177 -11.92 -18.96 -8.35
N ASP A 178 -11.79 -17.97 -7.47
CA ASP A 178 -12.08 -16.58 -7.82
C ASP A 178 -10.94 -15.97 -8.65
N PHE A 179 -9.69 -16.33 -8.36
CA PHE A 179 -8.55 -15.99 -9.22
C PHE A 179 -8.66 -16.69 -10.58
N GLU A 180 -8.90 -18.00 -10.62
CA GLU A 180 -9.07 -18.76 -11.87
C GLU A 180 -10.17 -18.14 -12.75
N ALA A 181 -11.30 -17.77 -12.15
CA ALA A 181 -12.38 -17.12 -12.89
C ALA A 181 -11.96 -15.77 -13.47
N ILE A 182 -11.27 -14.91 -12.71
CA ILE A 182 -10.75 -13.62 -13.23
C ILE A 182 -9.80 -13.84 -14.41
N VAL A 183 -8.90 -14.83 -14.32
CA VAL A 183 -7.97 -15.17 -15.41
C VAL A 183 -8.71 -15.64 -16.66
N GLU A 184 -9.68 -16.54 -16.48
CA GLU A 184 -10.46 -17.13 -17.59
C GLU A 184 -11.33 -16.09 -18.30
N THR A 185 -11.99 -15.22 -17.56
CA THR A 185 -12.92 -14.22 -18.12
C THR A 185 -12.22 -12.92 -18.51
N ARG A 186 -11.02 -12.67 -18.00
CA ARG A 186 -10.32 -11.37 -18.04
C ARG A 186 -11.16 -10.25 -17.43
N ASP A 187 -11.95 -10.56 -16.41
CA ASP A 187 -12.74 -9.57 -15.68
C ASP A 187 -11.83 -8.68 -14.83
N VAL A 188 -12.23 -7.41 -14.66
CA VAL A 188 -11.53 -6.46 -13.79
C VAL A 188 -11.87 -6.70 -12.32
N GLU A 189 -13.05 -7.23 -12.02
CA GLU A 189 -13.46 -7.52 -10.66
C GLU A 189 -14.40 -8.72 -10.55
N ARG A 190 -14.39 -9.35 -9.38
CA ARG A 190 -15.24 -10.48 -9.04
C ARG A 190 -15.70 -10.41 -7.58
N THR A 191 -17.00 -10.51 -7.36
CA THR A 191 -17.54 -10.63 -6.00
C THR A 191 -17.22 -12.02 -5.43
N VAL A 192 -16.48 -12.06 -4.33
CA VAL A 192 -16.11 -13.30 -3.62
C VAL A 192 -17.18 -13.69 -2.59
N GLY A 193 -17.90 -12.70 -2.05
CA GLY A 193 -18.85 -12.88 -0.95
C GLY A 193 -18.18 -12.67 0.41
N VAL A 194 -18.62 -13.39 1.44
CA VAL A 194 -18.12 -13.18 2.81
C VAL A 194 -16.73 -13.78 3.00
N VAL A 195 -15.73 -12.93 3.20
CA VAL A 195 -14.35 -13.33 3.51
C VAL A 195 -13.99 -12.94 4.94
N ASN A 196 -13.40 -13.88 5.69
CA ASN A 196 -12.93 -13.64 7.05
C ASN A 196 -11.43 -13.28 7.05
N PRO A 197 -11.04 -12.03 7.36
CA PRO A 197 -9.63 -11.61 7.35
C PRO A 197 -8.80 -12.27 8.45
N LYS A 198 -9.44 -12.89 9.46
CA LYS A 198 -8.72 -13.66 10.49
C LYS A 198 -8.00 -14.88 9.93
N LEU A 199 -8.42 -15.37 8.75
CA LEU A 199 -7.80 -16.50 8.06
C LEU A 199 -6.42 -16.14 7.49
N VAL A 200 -6.09 -14.85 7.36
CA VAL A 200 -4.73 -14.43 7.04
C VAL A 200 -3.82 -14.68 8.26
N GLU A 201 -2.97 -15.70 8.15
CA GLU A 201 -2.12 -16.16 9.24
C GLU A 201 -0.81 -15.36 9.34
N LEU A 202 -0.62 -14.58 10.41
CA LEU A 202 0.69 -13.96 10.69
C LEU A 202 1.71 -15.00 11.19
N GLY A 203 1.26 -16.02 11.92
CA GLY A 203 2.10 -17.08 12.49
C GLY A 203 3.18 -16.63 13.50
N SER A 204 3.27 -15.33 13.84
CA SER A 204 4.22 -14.77 14.79
C SER A 204 3.63 -13.58 15.54
N ARG A 205 4.14 -13.36 16.76
CA ARG A 205 3.89 -12.13 17.53
C ARG A 205 4.94 -11.05 17.30
N LYS A 206 6.10 -11.40 16.73
CA LYS A 206 7.23 -10.49 16.46
C LYS A 206 7.04 -9.82 15.10
N TYR A 207 7.35 -8.53 15.03
CA TYR A 207 7.24 -7.74 13.81
C TYR A 207 8.21 -6.56 13.83
N TYR A 208 8.59 -6.08 12.66
CA TYR A 208 9.29 -4.82 12.48
C TYR A 208 8.26 -3.68 12.37
N ARG A 209 8.61 -2.50 12.85
CA ARG A 209 7.78 -1.29 12.81
C ARG A 209 8.63 -0.10 12.39
N TYR A 210 8.19 0.61 11.34
CA TYR A 210 8.84 1.81 10.86
C TYR A 210 7.83 2.75 10.17
N MET A 211 8.22 4.01 9.95
CA MET A 211 7.47 4.97 9.14
C MET A 211 8.00 4.97 7.70
N GLY A 212 7.11 4.80 6.74
CA GLY A 212 7.45 4.66 5.33
C GLY A 212 6.48 5.40 4.40
N SER A 213 6.35 4.87 3.18
CA SER A 213 5.42 5.35 2.17
C SER A 213 4.54 4.23 1.61
N LEU A 214 3.60 4.59 0.74
CA LEU A 214 3.05 3.64 -0.24
C LEU A 214 4.18 3.17 -1.16
N THR A 215 4.09 1.93 -1.63
CA THR A 215 5.08 1.32 -2.53
C THR A 215 4.68 1.41 -4.01
N VAL A 216 3.55 2.04 -4.28
CA VAL A 216 3.07 2.43 -5.60
C VAL A 216 2.80 3.93 -5.61
N PRO A 217 2.72 4.58 -6.79
CA PRO A 217 2.26 5.96 -6.89
C PRO A 217 0.93 6.16 -6.15
N PRO A 218 0.70 7.33 -5.51
CA PRO A 218 1.55 8.54 -5.48
C PRO A 218 2.72 8.47 -4.48
N CYS A 219 3.04 7.30 -3.93
CA CYS A 219 4.14 7.09 -2.98
C CYS A 219 4.07 7.98 -1.73
N THR A 220 2.85 8.28 -1.26
CA THR A 220 2.60 9.14 -0.09
C THR A 220 3.32 8.60 1.14
N GLN A 221 4.06 9.47 1.82
CA GLN A 221 4.78 9.13 3.06
C GLN A 221 3.86 9.12 4.30
N ASN A 222 4.47 8.89 5.48
CA ASN A 222 3.80 8.79 6.78
C ASN A 222 2.92 7.55 6.96
N ILE A 223 3.27 6.47 6.27
CA ILE A 223 2.61 5.17 6.40
C ILE A 223 3.24 4.39 7.56
N ILE A 224 2.42 3.89 8.49
CA ILE A 224 2.90 3.02 9.55
C ILE A 224 3.03 1.60 9.01
N TRP A 225 4.27 1.14 8.81
CA TRP A 225 4.54 -0.22 8.36
C TRP A 225 4.71 -1.19 9.53
N THR A 226 4.06 -2.34 9.46
CA THR A 226 4.20 -3.46 10.41
C THR A 226 4.54 -4.74 9.67
N MET A 227 5.83 -5.06 9.53
CA MET A 227 6.28 -6.25 8.80
C MET A 227 6.36 -7.44 9.74
N VAL A 228 5.52 -8.46 9.51
CA VAL A 228 5.52 -9.68 10.33
C VAL A 228 6.85 -10.40 10.17
N LYS A 229 7.53 -10.73 11.29
CA LYS A 229 8.87 -11.33 11.24
C LYS A 229 8.88 -12.76 10.70
N LYS A 230 7.79 -13.51 10.88
CA LYS A 230 7.73 -14.89 10.39
C LYS A 230 7.40 -14.88 8.91
N VAL A 231 8.28 -15.51 8.14
CA VAL A 231 8.07 -15.83 6.74
C VAL A 231 7.06 -16.97 6.66
N ARG A 232 6.03 -16.78 5.86
CA ARG A 232 4.97 -17.74 5.56
C ARG A 232 5.38 -18.57 4.34
N THR A 233 4.58 -19.58 4.01
CA THR A 233 4.81 -20.38 2.81
C THR A 233 3.67 -20.22 1.84
N VAL A 234 3.99 -20.27 0.55
CA VAL A 234 3.05 -20.26 -0.58
C VAL A 234 3.54 -21.27 -1.61
N THR A 235 2.68 -21.89 -2.42
CA THR A 235 3.20 -22.74 -3.52
C THR A 235 3.51 -21.90 -4.75
N ARG A 236 4.32 -22.46 -5.67
CA ARG A 236 4.63 -21.80 -6.94
C ARG A 236 3.38 -21.54 -7.76
N GLU A 237 2.47 -22.52 -7.80
CA GLU A 237 1.21 -22.42 -8.54
C GLU A 237 0.30 -21.32 -7.98
N GLN A 238 0.35 -21.04 -6.68
CA GLN A 238 -0.41 -19.94 -6.09
C GLN A 238 0.16 -18.57 -6.47
N VAL A 239 1.49 -18.45 -6.56
CA VAL A 239 2.14 -17.21 -7.02
C VAL A 239 1.86 -16.97 -8.51
N GLU A 240 2.02 -18.02 -9.33
CA GLU A 240 1.70 -17.98 -10.77
C GLU A 240 0.24 -17.60 -11.01
N LEU A 241 -0.71 -18.21 -10.28
CA LEU A 241 -2.13 -17.87 -10.40
C LEU A 241 -2.44 -16.39 -10.13
N ILE A 242 -1.73 -15.77 -9.18
CA ILE A 242 -1.90 -14.33 -8.89
C ILE A 242 -1.27 -13.50 -10.01
N ARG A 243 -0.08 -13.86 -10.50
CA ARG A 243 0.61 -13.11 -11.57
C ARG A 243 -0.10 -13.24 -12.91
N ASP A 244 -0.62 -14.41 -13.25
CA ASP A 244 -1.39 -14.64 -14.48
C ASP A 244 -2.68 -13.81 -14.51
N ALA A 245 -3.23 -13.46 -13.34
CA ALA A 245 -4.38 -12.59 -13.23
C ALA A 245 -4.03 -11.12 -13.50
N VAL A 246 -2.78 -10.70 -13.33
CA VAL A 246 -2.33 -9.33 -13.56
C VAL A 246 -1.87 -9.21 -15.01
N HIS A 247 -2.38 -8.22 -15.73
CA HIS A 247 -2.10 -8.01 -17.16
C HIS A 247 -1.33 -6.69 -17.37
N ASP A 248 -0.24 -6.48 -16.60
CA ASP A 248 0.63 -5.30 -16.64
C ASP A 248 1.81 -5.41 -17.62
N GLU A 249 1.90 -6.53 -18.37
CA GLU A 249 3.05 -6.90 -19.22
C GLU A 249 4.38 -7.03 -18.44
N SER A 250 4.35 -6.84 -17.11
CA SER A 250 5.52 -6.87 -16.25
C SER A 250 5.69 -8.28 -15.68
N GLU A 251 6.92 -8.79 -15.66
CA GLU A 251 7.19 -10.09 -15.00
C GLU A 251 7.00 -10.01 -13.48
N MET A 252 7.14 -8.82 -12.91
CA MET A 252 7.18 -8.55 -11.49
C MET A 252 6.44 -7.25 -11.17
N ASN A 253 5.84 -7.18 -9.98
CA ASN A 253 5.20 -5.96 -9.48
C ASN A 253 5.82 -5.49 -8.16
N ALA A 254 7.14 -5.57 -8.03
CA ALA A 254 7.84 -5.22 -6.81
C ALA A 254 8.70 -3.97 -7.02
N ARG A 255 8.41 -2.88 -6.29
CA ARG A 255 9.22 -1.68 -6.32
C ARG A 255 10.64 -1.98 -5.78
N PRO A 256 11.70 -1.42 -6.39
CA PRO A 256 13.05 -1.52 -5.85
C PRO A 256 13.19 -0.99 -4.42
N ILE A 257 14.16 -1.53 -3.68
CA ILE A 257 14.46 -1.10 -2.30
C ILE A 257 14.86 0.37 -2.28
N GLN A 258 14.26 1.12 -1.36
CA GLN A 258 14.50 2.54 -1.16
C GLN A 258 15.53 2.78 -0.06
N PRO A 259 16.31 3.88 -0.12
CA PRO A 259 17.33 4.19 0.89
C PRO A 259 16.74 4.32 2.29
N ILE A 260 17.29 3.59 3.27
CA ILE A 260 16.82 3.64 4.67
C ILE A 260 16.91 5.04 5.29
N ASN A 261 17.91 5.85 4.87
CA ASN A 261 18.20 7.18 5.44
C ASN A 261 18.32 7.11 6.98
N GLU A 262 17.84 8.12 7.69
CA GLU A 262 17.95 8.25 9.16
C GLU A 262 16.79 7.57 9.91
N ARG A 263 16.02 6.69 9.26
CA ARG A 263 14.84 6.07 9.84
C ARG A 263 15.20 5.08 10.96
N SER A 264 14.52 5.23 12.09
CA SER A 264 14.53 4.22 13.15
C SER A 264 13.60 3.06 12.79
N ILE A 265 14.10 1.82 12.95
CA ILE A 265 13.33 0.59 12.75
C ILE A 265 13.26 -0.15 14.08
N ASN A 266 12.06 -0.40 14.55
CA ASN A 266 11.84 -1.15 15.78
C ASN A 266 11.53 -2.60 15.47
N LEU A 267 12.17 -3.54 16.17
CA LEU A 267 11.77 -4.95 16.19
C LEU A 267 11.02 -5.23 17.49
N TYR A 268 9.70 -5.39 17.40
CA TYR A 268 8.91 -5.83 18.54
C TYR A 268 9.23 -7.28 18.91
N ARG A 269 9.66 -7.46 20.16
CA ARG A 269 9.80 -8.77 20.81
C ARG A 269 9.02 -8.74 22.12
N PRO A 270 8.06 -9.67 22.35
CA PRO A 270 7.44 -9.82 23.66
C PRO A 270 8.54 -10.01 24.71
N LYS A 271 8.37 -9.42 25.91
CA LYS A 271 9.16 -9.86 27.06
C LYS A 271 8.89 -11.35 27.24
N ASP A 272 9.94 -12.14 27.41
CA ASP A 272 9.76 -13.51 27.88
C ASP A 272 9.00 -13.40 29.20
N ARG A 273 7.96 -14.24 29.37
CA ARG A 273 7.26 -14.26 30.66
C ARG A 273 8.33 -14.62 31.70
N GLU A 274 8.60 -13.73 32.65
CA GLU A 274 9.02 -14.22 33.97
C GLU A 274 7.90 -15.19 34.38
N ASN A 275 8.31 -16.44 34.58
CA ASN A 275 7.41 -17.57 34.85
C ASN A 275 6.37 -17.25 35.91
#